data_AF-A0A7T8B9U2-F1
#
_entry.id   AF-A0A7T8B9U2-F1
#
_cell.length_a   1.000
_cell.length_b   1.000
_cell.length_c   1.000
_cell.angle_alpha   90.00
_cell.angle_beta   90.00
_cell.angle_gamma   90.00
#
_symmetry.space_group_name_H-M   'P 1'
#
loop_
_entity.id
_entity.type
_entity.pdbx_description
1 polymer ?
#
loop_
_entity_poly.entity_id
_entity_poly.type
_entity_poly.pdbx_seq_one_letter_code
_entity_poly.pdbx_strand_id
1 'polypeptide(L)'
;MYTQSAYSADNRTESVDVYLIFDSSAAINNSKDAAINWAATVIIGDLLQNGDNLNIWTVSERPELIFSGTIRGDDEKAGARDALRAIKPAGGTANYAAALREADRRREQTSQGRMVYTLLISGGGVIAASPAQEQDLSGLLRYAKIDDFPGWKAMVIGLGLDAQVRNAAVAYMNAVK
;
A
#
# COMPACT_ATOMS: atom_id res chain seq x y z
N MET A 1 -8.14 27.80 -30.33
CA MET A 1 -8.21 27.83 -28.86
C MET A 1 -9.00 26.61 -28.43
N TYR A 2 -8.33 25.55 -27.99
CA TYR A 2 -9.01 24.39 -27.42
C TYR A 2 -9.22 24.66 -25.93
N THR A 3 -10.49 24.65 -25.51
CA THR A 3 -10.91 24.70 -24.12
C THR A 3 -10.35 23.46 -23.42
N GLN A 4 -9.39 23.69 -22.53
CA GLN A 4 -8.90 22.70 -21.59
C GLN A 4 -10.06 22.40 -20.62
N SER A 5 -10.73 21.27 -20.79
CA SER A 5 -11.70 20.79 -19.81
C SER A 5 -10.93 20.52 -18.51
N ALA A 6 -11.12 21.39 -17.52
CA ALA A 6 -10.67 21.15 -16.17
C ALA A 6 -11.35 19.87 -15.67
N TYR A 7 -10.62 18.77 -15.66
CA TYR A 7 -10.93 17.68 -14.74
C TYR A 7 -10.93 18.33 -13.36
N SER A 8 -12.09 18.47 -12.74
CA SER A 8 -12.18 18.76 -11.31
C SER A 8 -11.27 17.75 -10.64
N ALA A 9 -10.18 18.21 -10.04
CA ALA A 9 -9.39 17.38 -9.14
C ALA A 9 -10.41 16.81 -8.14
N ASP A 10 -10.54 15.48 -8.12
CA ASP A 10 -11.49 14.78 -7.28
C ASP A 10 -11.00 14.92 -5.83
N ASN A 11 -11.32 16.07 -5.23
CA ASN A 11 -10.97 16.38 -3.85
C ASN A 11 -11.93 15.61 -2.97
N ARG A 12 -11.47 14.48 -2.45
CA ARG A 12 -12.18 13.75 -1.43
C ARG A 12 -12.35 14.63 -0.19
N THR A 13 -13.50 14.48 0.46
CA THR A 13 -13.85 15.24 1.66
C THR A 13 -13.30 14.63 2.94
N GLU A 14 -12.90 13.35 2.89
CA GLU A 14 -12.44 12.59 4.06
C GLU A 14 -10.95 12.25 3.94
N SER A 15 -10.24 12.38 5.05
CA SER A 15 -8.84 11.98 5.15
C SER A 15 -8.68 10.46 5.19
N VAL A 16 -7.61 9.95 4.59
CA VAL A 16 -7.35 8.50 4.47
C VAL A 16 -6.08 8.12 5.23
N ASP A 17 -5.95 6.84 5.56
CA ASP A 17 -4.70 6.27 6.07
C ASP A 17 -4.11 5.34 5.02
N VAL A 18 -2.93 5.69 4.52
CA VAL A 18 -2.21 4.93 3.49
C VAL A 18 -1.03 4.19 4.12
N TYR A 19 -1.04 2.88 3.93
CA TYR A 19 0.01 1.95 4.33
C TYR A 19 0.75 1.48 3.08
N LEU A 20 1.85 2.15 2.73
CA LEU A 20 2.69 1.81 1.59
C LEU A 20 3.78 0.83 2.04
N ILE A 21 3.75 -0.39 1.53
CA ILE A 21 4.77 -1.41 1.76
C ILE A 21 5.57 -1.57 0.47
N PHE A 22 6.88 -1.37 0.55
CA PHE A 22 7.77 -1.38 -0.59
C PHE A 22 8.78 -2.53 -0.49
N ASP A 23 8.77 -3.43 -1.46
CA ASP A 23 9.77 -4.49 -1.58
C ASP A 23 11.18 -3.90 -1.72
N SER A 24 12.06 -4.31 -0.81
CA SER A 24 13.47 -3.95 -0.78
C SER A 24 14.37 -5.18 -0.94
N SER A 25 13.81 -6.34 -1.28
CA SER A 25 14.56 -7.57 -1.56
C SER A 25 15.29 -7.51 -2.91
N ALA A 26 16.10 -8.52 -3.20
CA ALA A 26 16.80 -8.61 -4.48
C ALA A 26 15.85 -8.68 -5.70
N ALA A 27 14.59 -9.09 -5.51
CA ALA A 27 13.60 -9.25 -6.58
C ALA A 27 13.19 -7.92 -7.24
N ILE A 28 13.33 -6.79 -6.54
CA ILE A 28 12.96 -5.46 -7.04
C ILE A 28 14.12 -4.73 -7.72
N ASN A 29 15.36 -5.24 -7.65
CA ASN A 29 16.56 -4.48 -8.02
C ASN A 29 16.51 -3.82 -9.39
N ASN A 30 16.04 -4.56 -10.40
CA ASN A 30 16.03 -4.09 -11.79
C ASN A 30 14.87 -3.11 -12.08
N SER A 31 13.90 -3.01 -11.19
CA SER A 31 12.68 -2.22 -11.35
C SER A 31 12.46 -1.19 -10.24
N LYS A 32 13.36 -1.14 -9.25
CA LYS A 32 13.26 -0.31 -8.05
C LYS A 32 13.01 1.15 -8.37
N ASP A 33 13.82 1.74 -9.25
CA ASP A 33 13.71 3.17 -9.55
C ASP A 33 12.40 3.50 -10.28
N ALA A 34 11.94 2.60 -11.17
CA ALA A 34 10.64 2.75 -11.83
C ALA A 34 9.49 2.68 -10.82
N ALA A 35 9.54 1.72 -9.89
CA ALA A 35 8.54 1.55 -8.85
C ALA A 35 8.53 2.72 -7.84
N ILE A 36 9.70 3.21 -7.41
CA ILE A 36 9.85 4.41 -6.58
C ILE A 36 9.26 5.63 -7.29
N ASN A 37 9.60 5.84 -8.56
CA ASN A 37 9.12 6.99 -9.32
C ASN A 37 7.60 6.96 -9.48
N TRP A 38 7.03 5.78 -9.73
CA TRP A 38 5.58 5.60 -9.79
C TRP A 38 4.94 5.91 -8.44
N ALA A 39 5.45 5.36 -7.33
CA ALA A 39 4.91 5.61 -6.00
C ALA A 39 5.01 7.09 -5.59
N ALA A 40 6.15 7.72 -5.85
CA ALA A 40 6.38 9.13 -5.55
C ALA A 40 5.47 10.08 -6.33
N THR A 41 5.10 9.70 -7.55
CA THR A 41 4.23 10.50 -8.43
C THR A 41 2.77 10.22 -8.14
N VAL A 42 2.34 8.97 -8.33
CA VAL A 42 0.92 8.59 -8.27
C VAL A 42 0.40 8.59 -6.84
N ILE A 43 1.15 8.00 -5.91
CA ILE A 43 0.68 7.87 -4.52
C ILE A 43 0.95 9.18 -3.77
N ILE A 44 2.20 9.62 -3.70
CA ILE A 44 2.55 10.78 -2.89
C ILE A 44 2.14 12.11 -3.56
N GLY A 45 2.33 12.22 -4.88
CA GLY A 45 1.95 13.40 -5.64
C GLY A 45 0.44 13.54 -5.77
N ASP A 46 -0.18 12.57 -6.45
CA ASP A 46 -1.53 12.71 -6.97
C ASP A 46 -2.61 12.24 -5.98
N LEU A 47 -2.39 11.13 -5.27
CA LEU A 47 -3.40 10.53 -4.38
C LEU A 47 -3.49 11.24 -3.02
N LEU A 48 -2.34 11.52 -2.39
CA LEU A 48 -2.32 12.08 -1.03
C LEU A 48 -2.75 13.55 -1.00
N GLN A 49 -3.60 13.88 -0.03
CA GLN A 49 -4.09 15.24 0.22
C GLN A 49 -3.86 15.61 1.70
N ASN A 50 -4.03 16.89 2.02
CA ASN A 50 -3.85 17.38 3.37
C ASN A 50 -4.79 16.66 4.36
N GLY A 51 -4.24 16.25 5.50
CA GLY A 51 -4.95 15.48 6.55
C GLY A 51 -4.76 13.97 6.46
N ASP A 52 -4.18 13.45 5.36
CA ASP A 52 -3.87 12.02 5.25
C ASP A 52 -2.77 11.59 6.17
N ASN A 53 -2.84 10.35 6.63
CA ASN A 53 -1.71 9.69 7.25
C ASN A 53 -1.04 8.80 6.23
N LEU A 54 0.27 8.94 6.10
CA LEU A 54 1.10 8.07 5.28
C LEU A 54 2.07 7.33 6.19
N ASN A 55 2.16 6.03 5.98
CA ASN A 55 3.17 5.19 6.56
C ASN A 55 3.86 4.41 5.44
N ILE A 56 5.19 4.45 5.40
CA ILE A 56 5.98 3.76 4.40
C ILE A 56 6.85 2.72 5.11
N TRP A 57 6.67 1.46 4.74
CA TRP A 57 7.53 0.37 5.14
C TRP A 57 8.38 -0.10 3.97
N THR A 58 9.60 -0.49 4.25
CA THR A 58 10.38 -1.38 3.39
C THR A 58 10.26 -2.80 3.88
N VAL A 59 10.26 -3.78 2.98
CA VAL A 59 10.26 -5.19 3.33
C VAL A 59 11.36 -5.95 2.61
N SER A 60 12.23 -6.58 3.38
CA SER A 60 13.10 -7.67 2.95
C SER A 60 12.81 -8.84 3.90
N GLU A 61 13.79 -9.40 4.61
CA GLU A 61 13.55 -10.46 5.59
C GLU A 61 12.64 -10.00 6.74
N ARG A 62 12.67 -8.70 7.06
CA ARG A 62 11.83 -8.05 8.06
C ARG A 62 11.25 -6.72 7.55
N PRO A 63 10.05 -6.31 7.99
CA PRO A 63 9.54 -4.99 7.71
C PRO A 63 10.25 -3.91 8.53
N GLU A 64 10.47 -2.76 7.94
CA GLU A 64 11.04 -1.58 8.59
C GLU A 64 10.24 -0.34 8.22
N LEU A 65 9.79 0.43 9.21
CA LEU A 65 9.07 1.68 8.99
C LEU A 65 10.08 2.81 8.73
N ILE A 66 10.07 3.35 7.51
CA ILE A 66 11.01 4.39 7.08
C ILE A 66 10.40 5.79 7.04
N PHE A 67 9.07 5.88 7.02
CA PHE A 67 8.36 7.15 7.12
C PHE A 67 7.02 6.96 7.82
N SER A 68 6.65 7.92 8.66
CA SER A 68 5.32 8.00 9.26
C SER A 68 4.97 9.45 9.54
N GLY A 69 3.85 9.91 9.00
CA GLY A 69 3.44 11.29 9.21
C GLY A 69 2.09 11.61 8.61
N THR A 70 1.54 12.75 9.03
CA THR A 70 0.35 13.34 8.43
C THR A 70 0.78 14.33 7.36
N ILE A 71 0.20 14.23 6.17
CA ILE A 71 0.44 15.16 5.06
C ILE A 71 -0.23 16.49 5.40
N ARG A 72 0.56 17.57 5.55
CA ARG A 72 0.04 18.93 5.79
C ARG A 72 0.36 19.88 4.64
N GLY A 73 1.35 19.53 3.83
CA GLY A 73 1.66 20.20 2.58
C GLY A 73 2.80 19.52 1.85
N ASP A 74 3.53 20.31 1.06
CA ASP A 74 4.59 19.81 0.20
C ASP A 74 5.83 19.34 0.97
N ASP A 75 6.09 19.86 2.18
CA ASP A 75 7.23 19.47 2.99
C ASP A 75 7.14 18.01 3.45
N GLU A 76 5.98 17.56 3.94
CA GLU A 76 5.82 16.14 4.30
C GLU A 76 5.81 15.23 3.06
N LYS A 77 5.27 15.70 1.93
CA LYS A 77 5.36 14.97 0.67
C LYS A 77 6.82 14.84 0.21
N ALA A 78 7.64 15.88 0.36
CA ALA A 78 9.06 15.84 0.05
C ALA A 78 9.79 14.83 0.95
N GLY A 79 9.57 14.89 2.27
CA GLY A 79 10.15 13.93 3.21
C GLY A 79 9.77 12.47 2.91
N ALA A 80 8.52 12.22 2.51
CA ALA A 80 8.07 10.90 2.09
C ALA A 80 8.75 10.41 0.79
N ARG A 81 8.93 11.30 -0.20
CA ARG A 81 9.65 10.99 -1.44
C ARG A 81 11.13 10.72 -1.18
N ASP A 82 11.75 11.48 -0.29
CA ASP A 82 13.15 11.27 0.09
C ASP A 82 13.34 9.94 0.82
N ALA A 83 12.39 9.57 1.69
CA ALA A 83 12.39 8.25 2.33
C ALA A 83 12.32 7.11 1.28
N LEU A 84 11.45 7.22 0.27
CA LEU A 84 11.40 6.24 -0.83
C LEU A 84 12.71 6.17 -1.62
N ARG A 85 13.29 7.33 -1.97
CA ARG A 85 14.55 7.38 -2.73
C ARG A 85 15.75 6.83 -1.94
N ALA A 86 15.69 6.90 -0.61
CA ALA A 86 16.71 6.35 0.28
C ALA A 86 16.66 4.81 0.38
N ILE A 87 15.63 4.15 -0.16
CA ILE A 87 15.51 2.69 -0.14
C ILE A 87 16.68 2.07 -0.90
N LYS A 88 17.47 1.30 -0.14
CA LYS A 88 18.53 0.45 -0.66
C LYS A 88 18.02 -0.97 -0.70
N PRO A 89 18.23 -1.71 -1.80
CA PRO A 89 17.96 -3.12 -1.79
C PRO A 89 18.80 -3.83 -0.73
N ALA A 90 18.10 -4.57 0.11
CA ALA A 90 18.67 -5.58 0.97
C ALA A 90 18.78 -6.89 0.20
N GLY A 91 19.76 -7.72 0.59
CA GLY A 91 19.78 -9.12 0.17
C GLY A 91 18.58 -9.90 0.73
N GLY A 92 18.42 -11.14 0.27
CA GLY A 92 17.39 -12.04 0.78
C GLY A 92 16.03 -11.92 0.07
N THR A 93 15.01 -12.50 0.70
CA THR A 93 13.62 -12.54 0.21
C THR A 93 12.72 -11.63 1.02
N ALA A 94 11.64 -11.12 0.41
CA ALA A 94 10.68 -10.26 1.07
C ALA A 94 9.64 -11.05 1.88
N ASN A 95 9.53 -10.75 3.17
CA ASN A 95 8.53 -11.31 4.07
C ASN A 95 7.27 -10.44 4.13
N TYR A 96 6.48 -10.47 3.04
CA TYR A 96 5.28 -9.64 2.88
C TYR A 96 4.23 -9.90 3.96
N ALA A 97 4.07 -11.15 4.41
CA ALA A 97 3.12 -11.50 5.45
C ALA A 97 3.42 -10.75 6.77
N ALA A 98 4.69 -10.67 7.15
CA ALA A 98 5.10 -9.90 8.34
C ALA A 98 4.82 -8.39 8.16
N ALA A 99 5.09 -7.84 6.98
CA ALA A 99 4.82 -6.42 6.70
C ALA A 99 3.32 -6.09 6.75
N LEU A 100 2.48 -6.94 6.16
CA LEU A 100 1.03 -6.78 6.17
C LEU A 100 0.45 -6.93 7.59
N ARG A 101 0.99 -7.84 8.41
CA ARG A 101 0.61 -7.95 9.82
C ARG A 101 0.97 -6.71 10.63
N GLU A 102 2.14 -6.11 10.41
CA GLU A 102 2.50 -4.85 11.06
C GLU A 102 1.63 -3.68 10.59
N ALA A 103 1.28 -3.63 9.30
CA ALA A 103 0.36 -2.64 8.78
C ALA A 103 -1.04 -2.78 9.41
N ASP A 104 -1.57 -4.01 9.51
CA ASP A 104 -2.88 -4.28 10.12
C ASP A 104 -2.90 -3.94 11.61
N ARG A 105 -1.88 -4.36 12.36
CA ARG A 105 -1.73 -4.00 13.78
C ARG A 105 -1.75 -2.49 13.99
N ARG A 106 -1.11 -1.75 13.10
CA ARG A 106 -1.04 -0.28 13.20
C ARG A 106 -2.36 0.38 12.78
N ARG A 107 -3.02 -0.16 11.76
CA ARG A 107 -4.40 0.22 11.38
C ARG A 107 -5.35 0.15 12.56
N GLU A 108 -5.34 -0.95 13.31
CA GLU A 108 -6.19 -1.12 14.48
C GLU A 108 -5.93 -0.07 15.56
N GLN A 109 -4.70 0.42 15.67
CA GLN A 109 -4.30 1.41 16.67
C GLN A 109 -4.63 2.85 16.26
N THR A 110 -4.57 3.18 14.97
CA THR A 110 -4.60 4.58 14.52
C THR A 110 -5.79 4.95 13.66
N SER A 111 -6.47 3.98 13.04
CA SER A 111 -7.38 4.25 11.92
C SER A 111 -8.87 4.21 12.28
N GLN A 112 -9.25 4.66 13.48
CA GLN A 112 -10.66 4.62 13.92
C GLN A 112 -11.54 5.53 13.06
N GLY A 113 -12.44 4.93 12.28
CA GLY A 113 -13.42 5.64 11.45
C GLY A 113 -12.89 6.27 10.16
N ARG A 114 -11.61 6.07 9.82
CA ARG A 114 -11.00 6.56 8.57
C ARG A 114 -10.94 5.45 7.53
N MET A 115 -10.98 5.84 6.26
CA MET A 115 -10.74 4.91 5.16
C MET A 115 -9.26 4.53 5.11
N VAL A 116 -8.99 3.24 4.97
CA VAL A 116 -7.64 2.68 5.03
C VAL A 116 -7.31 2.00 3.71
N TYR A 117 -6.14 2.34 3.16
CA TYR A 117 -5.58 1.68 2.00
C TYR A 117 -4.24 1.05 2.35
N THR A 118 -4.07 -0.22 2.04
CA THR A 118 -2.74 -0.85 2.05
C THR A 118 -2.30 -1.10 0.62
N LEU A 119 -1.13 -0.60 0.27
CA LEU A 119 -0.54 -0.75 -1.04
C LEU A 119 0.79 -1.48 -0.90
N LEU A 120 0.89 -2.65 -1.52
CA LEU A 120 2.12 -3.42 -1.60
C LEU A 120 2.74 -3.27 -2.99
N ILE A 121 3.96 -2.78 -3.04
CA ILE A 121 4.81 -2.77 -4.24
C ILE A 121 5.78 -3.94 -4.14
N SER A 122 5.70 -4.89 -5.07
CA SER A 122 6.53 -6.12 -5.07
C SER A 122 7.37 -6.25 -6.33
N GLY A 123 8.53 -6.92 -6.24
CA GLY A 123 9.28 -7.35 -7.42
C GLY A 123 8.47 -8.30 -8.32
N GLY A 124 8.84 -8.37 -9.60
CA GLY A 124 8.13 -9.14 -10.62
C GLY A 124 8.32 -10.66 -10.56
N GLY A 125 9.03 -11.17 -9.55
CA GLY A 125 9.21 -12.60 -9.31
C GLY A 125 8.00 -13.25 -8.64
N VAL A 126 8.03 -14.58 -8.51
CA VAL A 126 7.15 -15.29 -7.57
C VAL A 126 7.39 -14.69 -6.19
N ILE A 127 6.32 -14.35 -5.47
CA ILE A 127 6.41 -13.97 -4.07
C ILE A 127 6.97 -15.18 -3.32
N ALA A 128 8.29 -15.20 -3.14
CA ALA A 128 9.00 -16.32 -2.55
C ALA A 128 8.68 -16.36 -1.04
N ALA A 129 7.70 -17.18 -0.70
CA ALA A 129 7.26 -17.43 0.65
C ALA A 129 7.47 -18.92 0.96
N SER A 130 7.86 -19.25 2.18
CA SER A 130 7.73 -20.64 2.65
C SER A 130 6.26 -21.08 2.57
N PRO A 131 5.92 -22.38 2.51
CA PRO A 131 4.53 -22.83 2.40
C PRO A 131 3.61 -22.26 3.49
N ALA A 132 4.13 -22.08 4.71
CA ALA A 132 3.41 -21.43 5.81
C ALA A 132 3.16 -19.93 5.56
N GLN A 133 4.15 -19.23 4.99
CA GLN A 133 4.01 -17.83 4.57
C GLN A 133 3.09 -17.70 3.34
N GLU A 134 3.07 -18.66 2.42
CA GLU A 134 2.17 -18.66 1.27
C GLU A 134 0.71 -18.78 1.73
N GLN A 135 0.43 -19.67 2.68
CA GLN A 135 -0.92 -19.81 3.23
C GLN A 135 -1.38 -18.53 3.94
N ASP A 136 -0.54 -17.96 4.81
CA ASP A 136 -0.82 -16.69 5.51
C ASP A 136 -1.05 -15.54 4.51
N LEU A 137 -0.15 -15.40 3.54
CA LEU A 137 -0.22 -14.38 2.51
C LEU A 137 -1.43 -14.54 1.59
N SER A 138 -1.80 -15.77 1.23
CA SER A 138 -2.98 -16.03 0.39
C SER A 138 -4.28 -15.56 1.05
N GLY A 139 -4.38 -15.66 2.37
CA GLY A 139 -5.50 -15.12 3.13
C GLY A 139 -5.55 -13.59 3.05
N LEU A 140 -4.41 -12.94 3.24
CA LEU A 140 -4.27 -11.48 3.20
C LEU A 140 -4.50 -10.90 1.80
N LEU A 141 -4.07 -11.61 0.75
CA LEU A 141 -4.21 -11.17 -0.64
C LEU A 141 -5.57 -11.54 -1.26
N ARG A 142 -6.46 -12.19 -0.53
CA ARG A 142 -7.77 -12.65 -1.04
C ARG A 142 -8.61 -11.53 -1.67
N TYR A 143 -8.50 -10.33 -1.12
CA TYR A 143 -9.21 -9.13 -1.59
C TYR A 143 -8.27 -8.11 -2.22
N ALA A 144 -7.18 -8.59 -2.84
CA ALA A 144 -6.22 -7.72 -3.49
C ALA A 144 -6.63 -7.41 -4.94
N LYS A 145 -6.51 -6.13 -5.31
CA LYS A 145 -6.43 -5.71 -6.72
C LYS A 145 -4.95 -5.64 -7.10
N ILE A 146 -4.58 -6.25 -8.22
CA ILE A 146 -3.21 -6.31 -8.71
C ILE A 146 -3.10 -5.54 -10.03
N ASP A 147 -2.16 -4.61 -10.10
CA ASP A 147 -1.74 -3.94 -11.33
C ASP A 147 -0.30 -4.38 -11.65
N ASP A 148 -0.11 -4.92 -12.86
CA ASP A 148 1.16 -5.48 -13.33
C ASP A 148 2.01 -4.45 -14.08
N PHE A 149 3.31 -4.37 -13.74
CA PHE A 149 4.28 -3.51 -14.41
C PHE A 149 5.49 -4.31 -14.89
N PRO A 150 6.29 -3.79 -15.84
CA PRO A 150 7.53 -4.43 -16.26
C PRO A 150 8.50 -4.61 -15.08
N GLY A 151 8.60 -5.84 -14.57
CA GLY A 151 9.53 -6.23 -13.50
C GLY A 151 9.06 -5.96 -12.07
N TRP A 152 7.83 -5.52 -11.86
CA TRP A 152 7.25 -5.29 -10.52
C TRP A 152 5.71 -5.26 -10.56
N LYS A 153 5.06 -5.26 -9.39
CA LYS A 153 3.59 -5.23 -9.26
C LYS A 153 3.17 -4.24 -8.20
N ALA A 154 2.01 -3.61 -8.37
CA ALA A 154 1.33 -2.86 -7.33
C ALA A 154 0.07 -3.61 -6.89
N MET A 155 -0.13 -3.77 -5.59
CA MET A 155 -1.27 -4.52 -5.04
C MET A 155 -1.98 -3.69 -3.98
N VAL A 156 -3.24 -3.34 -4.24
CA VAL A 156 -4.11 -2.72 -3.24
C VAL A 156 -4.78 -3.82 -2.44
N ILE A 157 -4.57 -3.83 -1.13
CA ILE A 157 -4.98 -4.90 -0.21
C ILE A 157 -5.97 -4.34 0.81
N GLY A 158 -7.14 -4.97 0.89
CA GLY A 158 -8.14 -4.67 1.90
C GLY A 158 -7.87 -5.41 3.21
N LEU A 159 -7.15 -4.78 4.14
CA LEU A 159 -6.90 -5.34 5.48
C LEU A 159 -8.14 -5.27 6.37
N GLY A 160 -8.37 -6.32 7.18
CA GLY A 160 -9.46 -6.38 8.14
C GLY A 160 -10.87 -6.52 7.54
N LEU A 161 -10.98 -6.83 6.23
CA LEU A 161 -12.26 -6.90 5.54
C LEU A 161 -13.06 -8.18 5.81
N ASP A 162 -12.45 -9.24 6.36
CA ASP A 162 -13.11 -10.55 6.50
C ASP A 162 -14.44 -10.50 7.27
N ALA A 163 -14.45 -9.79 8.41
CA ALA A 163 -15.66 -9.64 9.21
C ALA A 163 -16.72 -8.79 8.49
N GLN A 164 -16.29 -7.72 7.81
CA GLN A 164 -17.18 -6.81 7.09
C GLN A 164 -17.83 -7.49 5.88
N VAL A 165 -17.04 -8.20 5.07
CA VAL A 165 -17.51 -8.97 3.91
C VAL A 165 -18.45 -10.08 4.37
N ARG A 166 -18.13 -10.79 5.46
CA ARG A 166 -19.02 -11.81 6.03
C ARG A 166 -20.34 -11.20 6.50
N ASN A 167 -20.31 -10.09 7.21
CA ASN A 167 -21.52 -9.41 7.70
C ASN A 167 -22.37 -8.87 6.54
N ALA A 168 -21.76 -8.30 5.51
CA ALA A 168 -22.45 -7.84 4.31
C ALA A 168 -23.12 -9.00 3.56
N ALA A 169 -22.44 -10.13 3.43
CA ALA A 169 -23.01 -11.34 2.83
C ALA A 169 -24.22 -11.88 3.62
N VAL A 170 -24.12 -11.91 4.97
CA VAL A 170 -25.25 -12.30 5.84
C VAL A 170 -26.42 -11.33 5.70
N ALA A 171 -26.16 -10.02 5.68
CA ALA A 171 -27.19 -9.00 5.49
C ALA A 171 -27.90 -9.15 4.13
N TYR A 172 -27.14 -9.36 3.06
CA TYR A 172 -27.70 -9.60 1.72
C TYR A 172 -28.58 -10.85 1.69
N MET A 173 -28.12 -11.97 2.26
CA MET A 173 -28.93 -13.21 2.32
C MET A 173 -30.23 -13.05 3.11
N ASN A 174 -30.27 -12.15 4.09
CA ASN A 174 -31.47 -11.85 4.86
C ASN A 174 -32.40 -10.84 4.17
N ALA A 175 -31.87 -9.96 3.33
CA ALA A 175 -32.64 -8.96 2.57
C ALA A 175 -33.31 -9.52 1.29
N VAL A 176 -32.83 -10.68 0.81
CA VAL A 176 -33.37 -11.37 -0.38
C VAL A 176 -34.41 -12.45 0.00
N LYS A 177 -34.87 -12.46 1.25
CA LYS A 177 -36.04 -13.24 1.71
C LYS A 177 -37.27 -12.35 1.79
#